data_AF-A0A3A4K5Q1-F1
#
_entry.id   AF-A0A3A4K5Q1-F1
#
_cell.length_a   1.000
_cell.length_b   1.000
_cell.length_c   1.000
_cell.angle_alpha   90.00
_cell.angle_beta   90.00
_cell.angle_gamma   90.00
#
_symmetry.space_group_name_H-M   'P 1'
#
loop_
_entity.id
_entity.type
_entity.pdbx_description
1 polymer ?
#
loop_
_entity_poly.entity_id
_entity_poly.type
_entity_poly.pdbx_seq_one_letter_code
_entity_poly.pdbx_strand_id
1 'polypeptide(L)'
;MRRLLTAALLACLLASSGCAAGKSDPARFEGMAKSCVALTYPVEAAVREFAGKLYSAEVSFEDVGARYAAVGTDAAGTTCFASYPGRAQPYQPIEIGEPRRRKLSLTFKMLLGPDPVAAVRRYFEVSREHDGGTQEAGIGEQSYSATRVTNELGEVVTAFRISNFFVAVSALGDNNGSRGGANYKSPVLFQNLKSGSELVAKALATHVDAVVAGR
;
A
#
# COMPACT_ATOMS: atom_id res chain seq x y z
N MET A 1 8.65 18.35 -81.00
CA MET A 1 8.63 19.34 -79.90
C MET A 1 8.49 18.60 -78.57
N ARG A 2 9.40 18.88 -77.61
CA ARG A 2 9.26 18.88 -76.13
C ARG A 2 8.56 17.69 -75.44
N ARG A 3 9.31 16.91 -74.63
CA ARG A 3 9.34 16.90 -73.13
C ARG A 3 8.20 16.05 -72.51
N LEU A 4 8.28 15.30 -71.40
CA LEU A 4 9.18 15.12 -70.24
C LEU A 4 8.65 13.89 -69.43
N LEU A 5 9.54 13.21 -68.66
CA LEU A 5 9.34 12.62 -67.30
C LEU A 5 8.24 11.54 -67.11
N THR A 6 8.34 10.50 -66.27
CA THR A 6 9.08 10.29 -65.01
C THR A 6 9.08 8.79 -64.68
N ALA A 7 10.17 8.31 -64.09
CA ALA A 7 10.26 7.01 -63.43
C ALA A 7 9.44 6.98 -62.13
N ALA A 8 8.96 5.80 -61.72
CA ALA A 8 8.63 5.53 -60.33
C ALA A 8 9.01 4.08 -60.00
N LEU A 9 10.19 3.92 -59.37
CA LEU A 9 10.57 2.73 -58.64
C LEU A 9 9.57 2.53 -57.48
N LEU A 10 8.87 1.40 -57.45
CA LEU A 10 8.25 0.90 -56.22
C LEU A 10 9.29 0.05 -55.49
N ALA A 11 10.03 0.69 -54.57
CA ALA A 11 10.88 -0.01 -53.62
C ALA A 11 9.99 -0.72 -52.59
N CYS A 12 10.11 -2.05 -52.52
CA CYS A 12 9.59 -2.84 -51.41
C CYS A 12 10.30 -2.43 -50.13
N LEU A 13 9.62 -1.64 -49.29
CA LEU A 13 10.00 -1.48 -47.89
C LEU A 13 9.62 -2.75 -47.14
N LEU A 14 10.57 -3.67 -47.04
CA LEU A 14 10.59 -4.69 -46.00
C LEU A 14 10.73 -3.95 -44.66
N ALA A 15 9.60 -3.63 -44.04
CA ALA A 15 9.56 -3.29 -42.63
C ALA A 15 9.96 -4.54 -41.86
N SER A 16 11.24 -4.63 -41.52
CA SER A 16 11.73 -5.48 -40.45
C SER A 16 10.93 -5.13 -39.19
N SER A 17 10.04 -6.03 -38.78
CA SER A 17 9.47 -6.07 -37.45
C SER A 17 10.60 -6.38 -36.47
N GLY A 18 11.46 -5.39 -36.23
CA GLY A 18 12.38 -5.40 -35.10
C GLY A 18 11.52 -5.53 -33.86
N CYS A 19 11.58 -6.70 -33.22
CA CYS A 19 11.20 -6.85 -31.83
C CYS A 19 12.10 -5.88 -31.03
N ALA A 20 11.63 -4.65 -30.88
CA ALA A 20 12.09 -3.79 -29.82
C ALA A 20 11.63 -4.47 -28.53
N ALA A 21 12.45 -5.39 -28.03
CA ALA A 21 12.42 -5.77 -26.63
C ALA A 21 12.59 -4.47 -25.86
N GLY A 22 11.48 -3.84 -25.48
CA GLY A 22 11.48 -2.65 -24.64
C GLY A 22 12.32 -3.00 -23.42
N LYS A 23 13.35 -2.20 -23.13
CA LYS A 23 14.13 -2.36 -21.91
C LYS A 23 13.14 -2.26 -20.75
N SER A 24 12.88 -3.38 -20.09
CA SER A 24 12.13 -3.40 -18.83
C SER A 24 12.95 -2.63 -17.79
N ASP A 25 12.30 -1.76 -17.03
CA ASP A 25 12.95 -1.10 -15.90
C ASP A 25 13.52 -2.19 -14.95
N PRO A 26 14.80 -2.10 -14.54
CA PRO A 26 15.38 -3.13 -13.69
C PRO A 26 14.65 -3.16 -12.34
N ALA A 27 14.29 -4.36 -11.89
CA ALA A 27 13.78 -4.60 -10.55
C ALA A 27 14.86 -4.23 -9.52
N ARG A 28 14.49 -3.51 -8.47
CA ARG A 28 15.41 -3.16 -7.38
C ARG A 28 15.51 -4.27 -6.34
N PHE A 29 14.44 -5.04 -6.14
CA PHE A 29 14.31 -5.95 -5.00
C PHE A 29 14.12 -7.40 -5.44
N GLU A 30 14.70 -8.34 -4.68
CA GLU A 30 14.63 -9.78 -4.97
C GLU A 30 13.92 -10.59 -3.87
N GLY A 31 13.74 -9.99 -2.70
CA GLY A 31 13.15 -10.69 -1.57
C GLY A 31 12.60 -9.74 -0.52
N MET A 32 11.69 -10.27 0.29
CA MET A 32 11.04 -9.56 1.39
C MET A 32 11.30 -10.32 2.69
N ALA A 33 11.37 -9.59 3.81
CA ALA A 33 11.41 -10.21 5.13
C ALA A 33 10.22 -11.17 5.33
N LYS A 34 10.48 -12.30 5.99
CA LYS A 34 9.53 -13.43 6.06
C LYS A 34 8.52 -13.36 7.21
N SER A 35 8.58 -12.32 8.04
CA SER A 35 7.74 -12.21 9.24
C SER A 35 7.18 -10.80 9.38
N CYS A 36 5.98 -10.69 9.95
CA CYS A 36 5.37 -9.40 10.21
C CYS A 36 6.19 -8.54 11.16
N VAL A 37 6.81 -9.13 12.19
CA VAL A 37 7.70 -8.40 13.10
C VAL A 37 8.83 -7.71 12.34
N ALA A 38 9.52 -8.42 11.45
CA ALA A 38 10.60 -7.84 10.65
C ALA A 38 10.09 -6.78 9.66
N LEU A 39 8.92 -7.01 9.04
CA LEU A 39 8.32 -6.08 8.07
C LEU A 39 7.82 -4.79 8.72
N THR A 40 7.40 -4.83 9.98
CA THR A 40 6.84 -3.67 10.67
C THR A 40 7.83 -3.00 11.63
N TYR A 41 8.99 -3.60 11.87
CA TYR A 41 10.02 -3.03 12.77
C TYR A 41 10.37 -1.57 12.44
N PRO A 42 10.59 -1.15 11.16
CA PRO A 42 10.96 0.22 10.87
C PRO A 42 9.88 1.26 11.16
N VAL A 43 8.63 0.83 11.39
CA VAL A 43 7.49 1.74 11.57
C VAL A 43 6.91 1.72 12.97
N GLU A 44 7.58 1.08 13.92
CA GLU A 44 7.09 0.98 15.30
C GLU A 44 6.80 2.36 15.92
N ALA A 45 7.66 3.36 15.66
CA ALA A 45 7.45 4.73 16.14
C ALA A 45 6.17 5.35 15.57
N ALA A 46 5.93 5.20 14.26
CA ALA A 46 4.72 5.68 13.59
C ALA A 46 3.45 4.96 14.09
N VAL A 47 3.55 3.65 14.35
CA VAL A 47 2.47 2.84 14.92
C VAL A 47 2.14 3.32 16.34
N ARG A 48 3.15 3.60 17.16
CA ARG A 48 2.96 4.14 18.52
C ARG A 48 2.25 5.50 18.49
N GLU A 49 2.67 6.37 17.59
CA GLU A 49 2.03 7.68 17.40
C GLU A 49 0.57 7.54 16.97
N PHE A 50 0.28 6.68 15.99
CA PHE A 50 -1.08 6.42 15.51
C PHE A 50 -2.00 5.82 16.59
N ALA A 51 -1.51 4.81 17.32
CA ALA A 51 -2.29 4.15 18.36
C ALA A 51 -2.48 5.05 19.59
N GLY A 52 -1.56 6.00 19.84
CA GLY A 52 -1.63 6.96 20.92
C GLY A 52 -1.81 6.27 22.28
N LYS A 53 -2.81 6.71 23.05
CA LYS A 53 -3.13 6.16 24.38
C LYS A 53 -3.52 4.67 24.36
N LEU A 54 -3.91 4.13 23.20
CA LEU A 54 -4.28 2.71 23.06
C LEU A 54 -3.07 1.80 22.81
N TYR A 55 -1.89 2.38 22.57
CA TYR A 55 -0.68 1.61 22.30
C TYR A 55 -0.29 0.75 23.49
N SER A 56 0.10 -0.49 23.21
CA SER A 56 0.76 -1.39 24.17
C SER A 56 1.88 -2.11 23.46
N ALA A 57 3.06 -2.17 24.08
CA ALA A 57 4.21 -2.90 23.57
C ALA A 57 4.00 -4.43 23.55
N GLU A 58 2.95 -4.93 24.23
CA GLU A 58 2.55 -6.33 24.20
C GLU A 58 1.80 -6.71 22.92
N VAL A 59 1.30 -5.72 22.16
CA VAL A 59 0.65 -5.95 20.87
C VAL A 59 1.72 -6.05 19.79
N SER A 60 1.76 -7.18 19.10
CA SER A 60 2.61 -7.40 17.94
C SER A 60 1.77 -7.54 16.67
N PHE A 61 2.40 -7.32 15.52
CA PHE A 61 1.77 -7.60 14.24
C PHE A 61 1.73 -9.11 13.99
N GLU A 62 0.54 -9.62 13.74
CA GLU A 62 0.30 -11.02 13.39
C GLU A 62 0.15 -11.17 11.88
N ASP A 63 0.70 -12.25 11.32
CA ASP A 63 0.43 -12.65 9.95
C ASP A 63 -0.98 -13.26 9.92
N VAL A 64 -1.92 -12.53 9.32
CA VAL A 64 -3.31 -12.99 9.21
C VAL A 64 -3.55 -13.90 8.01
N GLY A 65 -2.46 -14.34 7.35
CA GLY A 65 -2.49 -15.24 6.22
C GLY A 65 -3.04 -14.53 5.00
N ALA A 66 -2.18 -14.31 4.03
CA ALA A 66 -2.64 -13.77 2.78
C ALA A 66 -3.31 -14.86 1.93
N ARG A 67 -4.63 -15.03 2.07
CA ARG A 67 -5.43 -15.69 1.03
C ARG A 67 -5.35 -14.97 -0.34
N TYR A 68 -4.69 -13.79 -0.41
CA TYR A 68 -4.64 -12.94 -1.60
C TYR A 68 -3.27 -12.29 -1.93
N ALA A 69 -2.20 -12.42 -1.12
CA ALA A 69 -0.96 -11.64 -1.35
C ALA A 69 0.10 -12.35 -2.22
N ALA A 70 0.07 -13.67 -2.34
CA ALA A 70 0.87 -14.42 -3.30
C ALA A 70 -0.06 -15.23 -4.21
N VAL A 71 -0.17 -14.84 -5.49
CA VAL A 71 -0.80 -15.67 -6.52
C VAL A 71 0.28 -15.98 -7.54
N GLY A 72 0.85 -17.19 -7.46
CA GLY A 72 1.90 -17.69 -8.36
C GLY A 72 3.31 -17.65 -7.78
N THR A 73 4.25 -18.29 -8.48
CA THR A 73 5.69 -18.34 -8.13
C THR A 73 6.41 -17.01 -8.27
N ASP A 74 5.79 -16.08 -9.00
CA ASP A 74 6.41 -14.82 -9.43
C ASP A 74 5.96 -13.63 -8.56
N ALA A 75 5.41 -13.92 -7.37
CA ALA A 75 4.97 -12.92 -6.43
C ALA A 75 5.19 -13.39 -4.98
N ALA A 76 5.73 -12.49 -4.15
CA ALA A 76 5.75 -12.64 -2.70
C ALA A 76 4.77 -11.65 -2.08
N GLY A 77 4.07 -12.04 -1.03
CA GLY A 77 3.21 -11.12 -0.31
C GLY A 77 2.78 -11.64 1.04
N THR A 78 2.45 -10.71 1.93
CA THR A 78 1.94 -10.99 3.26
C THR A 78 1.07 -9.83 3.73
N THR A 79 0.18 -10.11 4.69
CA THR A 79 -0.64 -9.09 5.34
C THR A 79 -0.44 -9.17 6.84
N CYS A 80 0.02 -8.07 7.40
CA CYS A 80 0.32 -7.93 8.82
C CYS A 80 -0.75 -7.09 9.49
N PHE A 81 -1.31 -7.60 10.57
CA PHE A 81 -2.41 -6.95 11.28
C PHE A 81 -2.07 -6.71 12.75
N ALA A 82 -2.46 -5.55 13.27
CA ALA A 82 -2.44 -5.23 14.69
C ALA A 82 -3.70 -4.47 15.10
N SER A 83 -4.18 -4.72 16.32
CA SER A 83 -5.35 -4.05 16.91
C SER A 83 -4.99 -3.48 18.27
N TYR A 84 -5.45 -2.25 18.53
CA TYR A 84 -5.22 -1.49 19.74
C TYR A 84 -6.58 -1.03 20.32
N PRO A 85 -6.87 -1.33 21.60
CA PRO A 85 -6.09 -2.24 22.46
C PRO A 85 -6.14 -3.68 21.92
N GLY A 86 -5.08 -4.47 22.17
CA GLY A 86 -4.98 -5.86 21.67
C GLY A 86 -5.87 -6.87 22.38
N ARG A 87 -6.42 -6.50 23.55
CA ARG A 87 -7.42 -7.27 24.28
C ARG A 87 -8.60 -6.38 24.63
N ALA A 88 -9.76 -6.99 24.82
CA ALA A 88 -10.91 -6.29 25.37
C ALA A 88 -10.51 -5.69 26.74
N GLN A 89 -10.48 -4.37 26.84
CA GLN A 89 -10.25 -3.71 28.11
C GLN A 89 -11.54 -3.76 28.95
N PRO A 90 -11.44 -3.83 30.29
CA PRO A 90 -12.58 -3.64 31.16
C PRO A 90 -13.26 -2.32 30.80
N TYR A 91 -14.59 -2.27 30.94
CA TYR A 91 -15.34 -1.04 30.69
C TYR A 91 -14.82 0.08 31.60
N GLN A 92 -14.12 1.05 31.01
CA GLN A 92 -13.83 2.33 31.64
C GLN A 92 -14.57 3.42 30.88
N PRO A 93 -15.06 4.47 31.56
CA PRO A 93 -15.62 5.63 30.88
C PRO A 93 -14.55 6.27 29.98
N ILE A 94 -14.71 6.11 28.66
CA ILE A 94 -13.91 6.82 27.66
C ILE A 94 -14.62 8.14 27.38
N GLU A 95 -13.88 9.25 27.28
CA GLU A 95 -14.49 10.55 26.97
C GLU A 95 -15.07 10.56 25.54
N ILE A 96 -16.07 11.39 25.29
CA ILE A 96 -16.67 11.52 23.95
C ILE A 96 -15.59 12.05 22.99
N GLY A 97 -15.46 11.39 21.83
CA GLY A 97 -14.48 11.75 20.81
C GLY A 97 -13.12 11.09 20.97
N GLU A 98 -12.80 10.52 22.14
CA GLU A 98 -11.53 9.82 22.34
C GLU A 98 -11.47 8.50 21.53
N PRO A 99 -10.27 8.07 21.12
CA PRO A 99 -10.06 6.77 20.46
C PRO A 99 -10.61 5.61 21.30
N ARG A 100 -11.46 4.78 20.71
CA ARG A 100 -11.92 3.52 21.34
C ARG A 100 -11.21 2.31 20.74
N ARG A 101 -11.00 2.31 19.43
CA ARG A 101 -10.29 1.26 18.72
C ARG A 101 -9.43 1.84 17.60
N ARG A 102 -8.22 1.31 17.45
CA ARG A 102 -7.33 1.56 16.32
C ARG A 102 -6.82 0.23 15.79
N LYS A 103 -6.80 0.05 14.48
CA LYS A 103 -6.28 -1.15 13.82
C LYS A 103 -5.38 -0.71 12.68
N LEU A 104 -4.34 -1.49 12.43
CA LEU A 104 -3.51 -1.36 11.24
C LEU A 104 -3.51 -2.69 10.50
N SER A 105 -3.74 -2.64 9.20
CA SER A 105 -3.54 -3.75 8.27
C SER A 105 -2.56 -3.30 7.21
N LEU A 106 -1.35 -3.89 7.18
CA LEU A 106 -0.33 -3.61 6.19
C LEU A 106 -0.25 -4.77 5.22
N THR A 107 -0.58 -4.53 3.97
CA THR A 107 -0.46 -5.52 2.89
C THR A 107 0.79 -5.21 2.09
N PHE A 108 1.71 -6.17 2.05
CA PHE A 108 2.95 -6.08 1.29
C PHE A 108 2.88 -7.00 0.08
N LYS A 109 3.36 -6.51 -1.06
CA LYS A 109 3.42 -7.30 -2.30
C LYS A 109 4.68 -6.96 -3.10
N MET A 110 5.41 -7.99 -3.51
CA MET A 110 6.57 -7.89 -4.38
C MET A 110 6.36 -8.77 -5.60
N LEU A 111 6.60 -8.24 -6.79
CA LEU A 111 6.56 -9.03 -8.02
C LEU A 111 7.97 -9.35 -8.49
N LEU A 112 8.18 -10.59 -8.94
CA LEU A 112 9.50 -11.16 -9.27
C LEU A 112 9.56 -11.75 -10.69
N GLY A 113 8.46 -11.67 -11.45
CA GLY A 113 8.37 -12.16 -12.82
C GLY A 113 9.23 -11.39 -13.83
N PRO A 114 9.05 -11.65 -15.15
CA PRO A 114 9.94 -11.14 -16.21
C PRO A 114 9.91 -9.62 -16.41
N ASP A 115 8.80 -8.95 -16.07
CA ASP A 115 8.69 -7.48 -16.07
C ASP A 115 8.01 -7.00 -14.78
N PRO A 116 8.73 -7.05 -13.66
CA PRO A 116 8.13 -6.94 -12.33
C PRO A 116 7.76 -5.49 -11.99
N VAL A 117 8.49 -4.51 -12.52
CA VAL A 117 8.21 -3.08 -12.30
C VAL A 117 6.93 -2.67 -13.03
N ALA A 118 6.76 -3.05 -14.30
CA ALA A 118 5.52 -2.75 -15.02
C ALA A 118 4.32 -3.51 -14.43
N ALA A 119 4.53 -4.74 -13.94
CA ALA A 119 3.50 -5.49 -13.26
C ALA A 119 3.05 -4.80 -11.95
N VAL A 120 3.97 -4.25 -11.15
CA VAL A 120 3.61 -3.51 -9.93
C VAL A 120 2.93 -2.18 -10.26
N ARG A 121 3.37 -1.47 -11.29
CA ARG A 121 2.67 -0.25 -11.78
C ARG A 121 1.21 -0.56 -12.11
N ARG A 122 0.95 -1.63 -12.88
CA ARG A 122 -0.41 -2.08 -13.20
C ARG A 122 -1.21 -2.46 -11.95
N TYR A 123 -0.60 -3.21 -11.04
CA TYR A 123 -1.24 -3.59 -9.78
C TYR A 123 -1.62 -2.36 -8.94
N PHE A 124 -0.74 -1.36 -8.87
CA PHE A 124 -1.00 -0.10 -8.18
C PHE A 124 -2.22 0.62 -8.76
N GLU A 125 -2.31 0.76 -10.08
CA GLU A 125 -3.46 1.42 -10.72
C GLU A 125 -4.77 0.66 -10.49
N VAL A 126 -4.77 -0.66 -10.67
CA VAL A 126 -5.96 -1.50 -10.42
C VAL A 126 -6.39 -1.43 -8.95
N SER A 127 -5.44 -1.46 -8.01
CA SER A 127 -5.73 -1.31 -6.58
C SER A 127 -6.32 0.07 -6.27
N ARG A 128 -5.73 1.14 -6.84
CA ARG A 128 -6.24 2.51 -6.70
C ARG A 128 -7.67 2.62 -7.20
N GLU A 129 -7.97 2.11 -8.39
CA GLU A 129 -9.33 2.12 -8.96
C GLU A 129 -10.30 1.31 -8.10
N HIS A 130 -9.89 0.11 -7.66
CA HIS A 130 -10.71 -0.75 -6.81
C HIS A 130 -11.08 -0.08 -5.49
N ASP A 131 -10.12 0.60 -4.86
CA ASP A 131 -10.34 1.30 -3.59
C ASP A 131 -11.01 2.68 -3.77
N GLY A 132 -11.23 3.15 -5.00
CA GLY A 132 -11.71 4.51 -5.27
C GLY A 132 -10.71 5.58 -4.83
N GLY A 133 -9.42 5.28 -4.92
CA GLY A 133 -8.32 6.09 -4.39
C GLY A 133 -7.97 7.31 -5.26
N THR A 134 -7.61 8.40 -4.58
CA THR A 134 -7.05 9.61 -5.20
C THR A 134 -5.54 9.53 -5.16
N GLN A 135 -4.89 9.78 -6.30
CA GLN A 135 -3.43 9.76 -6.38
C GLN A 135 -2.83 10.93 -5.58
N GLU A 136 -1.76 10.62 -4.86
CA GLU A 136 -1.03 11.54 -3.97
C GLU A 136 0.46 11.52 -4.32
N ALA A 137 1.18 12.58 -3.95
CA ALA A 137 2.63 12.67 -4.09
C ALA A 137 3.33 12.59 -2.72
N GLY A 138 4.63 12.29 -2.74
CA GLY A 138 5.49 12.37 -1.55
C GLY A 138 5.66 11.08 -0.74
N ILE A 139 5.10 9.95 -1.19
CA ILE A 139 5.33 8.62 -0.59
C ILE A 139 5.71 7.63 -1.70
N GLY A 140 6.94 7.11 -1.65
CA GLY A 140 7.47 6.23 -2.70
C GLY A 140 7.54 6.92 -4.07
N GLU A 141 7.45 6.14 -5.14
CA GLU A 141 7.42 6.65 -6.52
C GLU A 141 6.00 7.05 -6.97
N GLN A 142 4.99 6.33 -6.49
CA GLN A 142 3.58 6.66 -6.65
C GLN A 142 2.85 6.30 -5.35
N SER A 143 1.84 7.08 -5.00
CA SER A 143 0.97 6.82 -3.85
C SER A 143 -0.48 7.20 -4.11
N TYR A 144 -1.41 6.61 -3.36
CA TYR A 144 -2.81 7.04 -3.35
C TYR A 144 -3.39 6.97 -1.94
N SER A 145 -4.48 7.70 -1.71
CA SER A 145 -5.28 7.59 -0.50
C SER A 145 -6.75 7.30 -0.83
N ALA A 146 -7.40 6.48 -0.01
CA ALA A 146 -8.82 6.16 -0.13
C ALA A 146 -9.48 6.19 1.27
N THR A 147 -10.73 6.64 1.35
CA THR A 147 -11.49 6.68 2.60
C THR A 147 -12.76 5.87 2.45
N ARG A 148 -13.05 4.98 3.40
CA ARG A 148 -14.25 4.14 3.39
C ARG A 148 -14.72 3.81 4.81
N VAL A 149 -15.84 3.07 4.87
CA VAL A 149 -16.35 2.48 6.11
C VAL A 149 -16.41 0.97 5.93
N THR A 150 -15.80 0.23 6.85
CA THR A 150 -15.68 -1.23 6.79
C THR A 150 -16.08 -1.83 8.12
N ASN A 151 -17.09 -2.71 8.15
CA ASN A 151 -17.57 -3.39 9.36
C ASN A 151 -17.79 -2.42 10.55
N GLU A 152 -18.49 -1.31 10.29
CA GLU A 152 -18.75 -0.25 11.29
C GLU A 152 -17.48 0.40 11.88
N LEU A 153 -16.38 0.40 11.12
CA LEU A 153 -15.17 1.17 11.41
C LEU A 153 -14.93 2.18 10.30
N GLY A 154 -14.44 3.35 10.65
CA GLY A 154 -13.83 4.24 9.67
C GLY A 154 -12.53 3.60 9.20
N GLU A 155 -12.24 3.70 7.91
CA GLU A 155 -11.02 3.19 7.31
C GLU A 155 -10.42 4.23 6.37
N VAL A 156 -9.11 4.43 6.47
CA VAL A 156 -8.32 5.13 5.47
C VAL A 156 -7.20 4.22 4.99
N VAL A 157 -7.11 4.06 3.68
CA VAL A 157 -6.04 3.33 3.01
C VAL A 157 -5.05 4.34 2.44
N THR A 158 -3.78 4.19 2.75
CA THR A 158 -2.67 4.85 2.05
C THR A 158 -1.78 3.79 1.46
N ALA A 159 -1.65 3.77 0.14
CA ALA A 159 -0.79 2.82 -0.56
C ALA A 159 0.29 3.52 -1.36
N PHE A 160 1.40 2.84 -1.56
CA PHE A 160 2.50 3.32 -2.38
C PHE A 160 3.21 2.17 -3.11
N ARG A 161 4.00 2.52 -4.11
CA ARG A 161 4.96 1.60 -4.74
C ARG A 161 6.36 2.21 -4.86
N ILE A 162 7.36 1.34 -4.87
CA ILE A 162 8.76 1.65 -5.19
C ILE A 162 9.28 0.48 -6.03
N SER A 163 9.78 0.73 -7.24
CA SER A 163 10.21 -0.31 -8.20
C SER A 163 9.18 -1.45 -8.31
N ASN A 164 9.58 -2.69 -8.02
CA ASN A 164 8.75 -3.91 -8.03
C ASN A 164 8.11 -4.27 -6.67
N PHE A 165 7.97 -3.29 -5.77
CA PHE A 165 7.36 -3.45 -4.45
C PHE A 165 6.17 -2.50 -4.25
N PHE A 166 5.11 -3.02 -3.63
CA PHE A 166 3.86 -2.33 -3.32
C PHE A 166 3.51 -2.55 -1.85
N VAL A 167 3.01 -1.50 -1.19
CA VAL A 167 2.43 -1.59 0.14
C VAL A 167 1.11 -0.84 0.19
N ALA A 168 0.11 -1.42 0.85
CA ALA A 168 -1.10 -0.73 1.28
C ALA A 168 -1.19 -0.74 2.81
N VAL A 169 -1.32 0.44 3.41
CA VAL A 169 -1.53 0.65 4.84
C VAL A 169 -2.99 1.05 5.06
N SER A 170 -3.77 0.16 5.66
CA SER A 170 -5.14 0.45 6.09
C SER A 170 -5.15 0.77 7.58
N ALA A 171 -5.51 2.01 7.91
CA ALA A 171 -5.78 2.46 9.27
C ALA A 171 -7.30 2.42 9.51
N LEU A 172 -7.73 1.58 10.46
CA LEU A 172 -9.13 1.46 10.82
C LEU A 172 -9.38 1.88 12.27
N GLY A 173 -10.58 2.34 12.57
CA GLY A 173 -10.94 2.62 13.95
C GLY A 173 -12.31 3.24 14.16
N ASP A 174 -12.58 3.52 15.42
CA ASP A 174 -13.73 4.28 15.87
C ASP A 174 -13.35 5.16 17.07
N ASN A 175 -14.13 6.21 17.28
CA ASN A 175 -14.07 7.01 18.50
C ASN A 175 -15.26 6.69 19.39
N ASN A 176 -15.16 7.03 20.67
CA ASN A 176 -16.31 6.97 21.55
C ASN A 176 -17.34 8.05 21.17
N GLY A 177 -18.61 7.66 21.04
CA GLY A 177 -19.72 8.54 20.68
C GLY A 177 -20.47 9.08 21.90
N SER A 178 -21.35 10.05 21.67
CA SER A 178 -22.10 10.77 22.72
C SER A 178 -23.08 9.93 23.54
N ARG A 179 -23.36 8.69 23.13
CA ARG A 179 -24.22 7.73 23.84
C ARG A 179 -23.49 6.44 24.26
N GLY A 180 -22.15 6.46 24.34
CA GLY A 180 -21.33 5.27 24.63
C GLY A 180 -21.24 4.27 23.47
N GLY A 181 -21.75 4.64 22.29
CA GLY A 181 -21.64 3.87 21.05
C GLY A 181 -20.39 4.24 20.24
N ALA A 182 -20.09 3.49 19.18
CA ALA A 182 -19.00 3.83 18.27
C ALA A 182 -19.37 5.03 17.37
N ASN A 183 -18.43 5.96 17.19
CA ASN A 183 -18.50 7.02 16.19
C ASN A 183 -17.43 6.77 15.13
N TYR A 184 -17.82 6.09 14.06
CA TYR A 184 -16.95 5.59 13.01
C TYR A 184 -17.07 6.35 11.68
N LYS A 185 -17.88 7.42 11.64
CA LYS A 185 -18.13 8.25 10.44
C LYS A 185 -17.74 9.72 10.63
N SER A 186 -17.08 10.07 11.73
CA SER A 186 -16.77 11.48 12.00
C SER A 186 -15.61 11.97 11.12
N PRO A 187 -15.66 13.23 10.64
CA PRO A 187 -14.55 13.83 9.89
C PRO A 187 -13.24 13.84 10.69
N VAL A 188 -13.30 14.10 12.00
CA VAL A 188 -12.14 14.09 12.90
C VAL A 188 -11.50 12.70 12.96
N LEU A 189 -12.32 11.64 13.02
CA LEU A 189 -11.79 10.27 12.93
C LEU A 189 -11.07 10.05 11.60
N PHE A 190 -11.69 10.39 10.47
CA PHE A 190 -11.07 10.17 9.16
C PHE A 190 -9.78 10.96 8.97
N GLN A 191 -9.70 12.19 9.49
CA GLN A 191 -8.44 12.95 9.50
C GLN A 191 -7.36 12.24 10.31
N ASN A 192 -7.68 11.78 11.53
CA ASN A 192 -6.73 11.05 12.37
C ASN A 192 -6.28 9.73 11.73
N LEU A 193 -7.21 8.99 11.11
CA LEU A 193 -6.90 7.75 10.39
C LEU A 193 -6.00 8.03 9.18
N LYS A 194 -6.27 9.08 8.40
CA LYS A 194 -5.44 9.51 7.26
C LYS A 194 -4.04 9.89 7.68
N SER A 195 -3.91 10.72 8.72
CA SER A 195 -2.59 11.08 9.26
C SER A 195 -1.83 9.85 9.73
N GLY A 196 -2.50 8.90 10.39
CA GLY A 196 -1.92 7.64 10.83
C GLY A 196 -1.43 6.74 9.69
N SER A 197 -2.29 6.49 8.69
CA SER A 197 -1.93 5.66 7.54
C SER A 197 -0.80 6.28 6.73
N GLU A 198 -0.82 7.59 6.52
CA GLU A 198 0.26 8.31 5.83
C GLU A 198 1.58 8.28 6.59
N LEU A 199 1.56 8.45 7.92
CA LEU A 199 2.76 8.42 8.75
C LEU A 199 3.45 7.06 8.65
N VAL A 200 2.68 5.98 8.77
CA VAL A 200 3.20 4.61 8.65
C VAL A 200 3.68 4.33 7.21
N ALA A 201 2.92 4.74 6.19
CA ALA A 201 3.31 4.56 4.80
C ALA A 201 4.61 5.33 4.46
N LYS A 202 4.76 6.57 4.94
CA LYS A 202 5.99 7.37 4.79
C LYS A 202 7.17 6.68 5.45
N ALA A 203 7.03 6.24 6.69
CA ALA A 203 8.10 5.55 7.41
C ALA A 203 8.52 4.26 6.68
N LEU A 204 7.58 3.46 6.17
CA LEU A 204 7.90 2.28 5.35
C LEU A 204 8.59 2.64 4.04
N ALA A 205 8.14 3.68 3.33
CA ALA A 205 8.75 4.10 2.08
C ALA A 205 10.19 4.61 2.29
N THR A 206 10.44 5.35 3.37
CA THR A 206 11.77 5.85 3.75
C THR A 206 12.72 4.73 4.15
N HIS A 207 12.22 3.68 4.80
CA HIS A 207 13.02 2.56 5.29
C HIS A 207 12.78 1.26 4.51
N VAL A 208 12.43 1.36 3.22
CA VAL A 208 12.05 0.20 2.41
C VAL A 208 13.18 -0.85 2.37
N ASP A 209 14.43 -0.43 2.25
CA ASP A 209 15.59 -1.35 2.21
C ASP A 209 15.82 -2.13 3.52
N ALA A 210 15.20 -1.73 4.63
CA ALA A 210 15.26 -2.49 5.87
C ALA A 210 14.38 -3.74 5.84
N VAL A 211 13.40 -3.82 4.93
CA VAL A 211 12.40 -4.89 4.88
C VAL A 211 12.38 -5.66 3.56
N VAL A 212 13.07 -5.15 2.55
CA VAL A 212 13.29 -5.84 1.27
C VAL A 212 14.78 -5.91 0.94
N ALA A 213 15.21 -7.05 0.42
CA ALA A 213 16.59 -7.27 -0.02
C ALA A 213 16.77 -6.68 -1.43
N GLY A 214 17.82 -5.86 -1.59
CA GLY A 214 18.23 -5.32 -2.89
C GLY A 214 18.95 -6.36 -3.75
N ARG A 215 19.01 -6.06 -5.05
CA ARG A 215 19.94 -6.68 -6.01
C ARG A 215 21.38 -6.24 -5.80
#